data_AF-A0A9D5FLX3-F1
#
_entry.id   AF-A0A9D5FLX3-F1
#
_cell.length_a   1.000
_cell.length_b   1.000
_cell.length_c   1.000
_cell.angle_alpha   90.00
_cell.angle_beta   90.00
_cell.angle_gamma   90.00
#
_symmetry.space_group_name_H-M   'P 1'
#
loop_
_entity.id
_entity.type
_entity.pdbx_description
1 polymer ?
#
loop_
_entity_poly.entity_id
_entity_poly.type
_entity_poly.pdbx_seq_one_letter_code
_entity_poly.pdbx_strand_id
1 'polypeptide(L)' 'MRRHDKRKSGQTMVEYIIIVVIIAICAIAIFGVFGDRIRAMLGGAVVELGGDQSAVNTAVDTKSQDYLKTIKKDGVAP' A
#
# COMPACT_ATOMS: atom_id res chain seq x y z
N MET A 1 -12.67 49.90 6.94
CA MET A 1 -11.83 48.68 6.88
C MET A 1 -12.69 47.51 6.38
N ARG A 2 -12.60 47.16 5.09
CA ARG A 2 -13.33 46.03 4.51
C ARG A 2 -12.48 44.77 4.65
N ARG A 3 -12.88 43.85 5.52
CA ARG A 3 -12.28 42.52 5.62
C ARG A 3 -12.75 41.72 4.41
N HIS A 4 -11.84 41.37 3.52
CA HIS A 4 -12.08 40.38 2.48
C HIS A 4 -12.21 39.02 3.16
N ASP A 5 -13.43 38.65 3.55
CA ASP A 5 -13.74 37.24 3.77
C ASP A 5 -13.64 36.55 2.42
N LYS A 6 -12.52 35.86 2.20
CA LYS A 6 -12.37 34.90 1.10
C LYS A 6 -13.33 33.75 1.36
N ARG A 7 -14.62 33.97 1.13
CA ARG A 7 -15.61 32.90 1.05
C ARG A 7 -15.20 32.08 -0.17
N LYS A 8 -14.48 30.98 0.07
CA LYS A 8 -14.22 29.97 -0.96
C LYS A 8 -15.56 29.36 -1.36
N SER A 9 -16.21 29.96 -2.35
CA SER A 9 -17.34 29.38 -3.05
C SER A 9 -16.78 28.28 -3.97
N GLY A 10 -16.52 27.15 -3.34
CA GLY A 10 -15.76 26.01 -3.87
C GLY A 10 -15.52 24.99 -2.77
N GLN A 11 -16.49 24.84 -1.86
CA GLN A 11 -16.52 23.82 -0.82
C GLN A 11 -16.90 22.49 -1.48
N THR A 12 -16.11 22.06 -2.45
CA THR A 12 -16.52 21.03 -3.39
C THR A 12 -16.20 19.68 -2.77
N MET A 13 -17.21 19.03 -2.18
CA MET A 13 -17.14 17.61 -1.81
C MET A 13 -16.50 16.77 -2.93
N VAL A 14 -16.80 17.11 -4.19
CA VAL A 14 -16.25 16.45 -5.38
C VAL A 14 -14.75 16.69 -5.57
N GLU A 15 -14.20 17.87 -5.28
CA GLU A 15 -12.75 18.13 -5.41
C GLU A 15 -11.97 17.29 -4.40
N TYR A 16 -12.47 17.20 -3.17
CA TYR A 16 -11.91 16.29 -2.16
C TYR A 16 -12.04 14.83 -2.58
N ILE A 17 -13.20 14.42 -3.12
CA ILE A 17 -13.39 13.05 -3.61
C ILE A 17 -12.41 12.73 -4.76
N ILE A 18 -12.20 13.65 -5.70
CA ILE A 18 -11.25 13.45 -6.81
C ILE A 18 -9.83 13.25 -6.26
N ILE A 19 -9.38 14.09 -5.32
CA ILE A 19 -8.06 13.95 -4.70
C ILE A 19 -7.93 12.61 -3.98
N VAL A 20 -8.95 12.19 -3.22
CA VAL A 20 -8.97 10.90 -2.52
C VAL A 20 -8.90 9.73 -3.50
N VAL A 21 -9.65 9.77 -4.60
CA VAL A 21 -9.62 8.73 -5.63
C VAL A 21 -8.22 8.62 -6.26
N ILE A 22 -7.56 9.74 -6.55
CA ILE A 22 -6.20 9.74 -7.09
C ILE A 22 -5.23 9.08 -6.10
N ILE A 23 -5.29 9.47 -4.82
CA ILE A 23 -4.44 8.88 -3.79
C ILE A 23 -4.71 7.39 -3.64
N ALA A 24 -5.96 6.95 -3.69
CA ALA A 24 -6.34 5.54 -3.59
C ALA A 24 -5.76 4.70 -4.74
N ILE A 25 -5.83 5.20 -5.98
CA ILE A 25 -5.24 4.52 -7.15
C ILE A 25 -3.72 4.44 -7.01
N CYS A 26 -3.07 5.54 -6.61
CA CYS A 26 -1.64 5.55 -6.35
C CYS A 26 -1.25 4.56 -5.24
N ALA A 27 -2.02 4.47 -4.17
CA ALA A 27 -1.77 3.53 -3.09
C ALA A 27 -1.82 2.08 -3.60
N ILE A 28 -2.86 1.70 -4.35
CA ILE A 28 -2.97 0.35 -4.94
C ILE A 28 -1.75 0.05 -5.82
N ALA A 29 -1.33 0.99 -6.66
CA ALA A 29 -0.16 0.83 -7.52
C ALA A 29 1.13 0.65 -6.71
N ILE A 30 1.33 1.43 -5.65
CA ILE A 30 2.50 1.33 -4.77
C ILE A 30 2.52 -0.01 -4.05
N PHE A 31 1.40 -0.46 -3.47
CA PHE A 31 1.33 -1.75 -2.79
C PHE A 31 1.54 -2.92 -3.76
N GLY A 32 1.09 -2.80 -5.01
CA GLY A 32 1.32 -3.82 -6.04
C GLY A 32 2.78 -3.91 -6.52
N VAL A 33 3.48 -2.77 -6.64
CA VAL A 33 4.86 -2.73 -7.19
C VAL A 33 5.93 -2.85 -6.11
N PHE A 34 5.71 -2.27 -4.94
CA PHE A 34 6.71 -2.18 -3.87
C PHE A 34 6.47 -3.15 -2.72
N GLY A 35 5.37 -3.92 -2.69
CA GLY A 35 5.07 -4.87 -1.62
C GLY A 35 6.21 -5.86 -1.33
N ASP A 36 6.73 -6.51 -2.37
CA ASP A 36 7.86 -7.45 -2.24
C ASP A 36 9.13 -6.78 -1.70
N ARG A 37 9.40 -5.53 -2.13
CA ARG A 37 10.59 -4.78 -1.70
C ARG A 37 10.50 -4.37 -0.24
N ILE A 38 9.33 -3.90 0.20
CA ILE A 38 9.06 -3.55 1.60
C ILE A 38 9.20 -4.80 2.47
N ARG A 39 8.65 -5.93 2.03
CA ARG A 39 8.72 -7.20 2.76
C ARG A 39 10.15 -7.73 2.89
N ALA A 40 10.96 -7.59 1.86
CA ALA A 40 12.39 -7.94 1.90
C ALA A 40 13.18 -7.05 2.86
N MET A 41 12.94 -5.73 2.87
CA MET A 41 13.62 -4.81 3.80
C MET A 41 13.19 -5.05 5.25
N LEU A 42 11.90 -5.30 5.49
CA LEU A 42 11.40 -5.69 6.79
C LEU A 42 12.01 -7.03 7.26
N GLY A 43 12.13 -8.00 6.34
CA GLY A 43 12.79 -9.27 6.62
C GLY A 43 14.23 -9.09 7.06
N GLY A 44 15.01 -8.25 6.35
CA GLY A 44 16.38 -7.90 6.75
C GLY A 44 16.44 -7.28 8.16
N ALA A 45 15.55 -6.33 8.45
CA ALA A 45 15.47 -5.71 9.78
C ALA A 45 15.10 -6.73 10.88
N VAL A 46 14.21 -7.69 10.60
CA VAL A 46 13.84 -8.76 11.55
C VAL A 46 15.04 -9.67 11.85
N VAL A 47 15.87 -9.99 10.85
CA VAL A 47 17.08 -10.79 11.05
C VAL A 47 18.11 -10.03 11.89
N GLU A 48 18.30 -8.74 11.63
CA GLU A 48 19.17 -7.88 12.44
C GLU A 48 18.72 -7.79 13.91
N LEU A 49 17.41 -7.91 14.16
CA LEU A 49 16.82 -7.96 15.50
C LEU A 49 16.90 -9.35 16.16
N GLY A 50 17.55 -10.32 15.54
CA GLY A 50 17.73 -11.69 16.06
C GLY A 50 16.66 -12.69 15.64
N GLY A 51 15.85 -12.36 14.63
CA GLY A 51 14.90 -13.29 14.03
C GLY A 51 15.57 -14.39 13.19
N ASP A 52 14.91 -15.53 13.06
CA ASP A 52 15.41 -16.65 12.25
C ASP A 52 15.43 -16.30 10.75
N GLN A 53 16.61 -16.34 10.15
CA GLN A 53 16.83 -16.06 8.74
C GLN A 53 16.11 -17.06 7.82
N SER A 54 15.99 -18.33 8.23
CA SER A 54 15.31 -19.35 7.41
C SER A 54 13.80 -19.10 7.35
N ALA A 55 13.18 -18.77 8.48
CA ALA A 55 11.79 -18.35 8.54
C ALA A 55 11.54 -17.07 7.73
N VAL A 56 12.42 -16.07 7.83
CA VAL A 56 12.32 -14.82 7.04
C VAL A 56 12.43 -15.10 5.54
N ASN A 57 13.40 -15.90 5.11
CA ASN A 57 13.55 -16.24 3.70
C ASN A 57 12.31 -16.93 3.15
N THR A 58 11.77 -17.91 3.88
CA THR A 58 10.53 -18.60 3.51
C THR A 58 9.35 -17.63 3.35
N ALA A 59 9.26 -16.63 4.22
CA ALA A 59 8.20 -15.62 4.18
C ALA A 59 8.32 -14.61 3.02
N VAL A 60 9.54 -14.42 2.49
CA VAL A 60 9.85 -13.47 1.40
C VAL A 60 9.97 -14.16 0.03
N ASP A 61 10.23 -15.47 0.01
CA ASP A 61 10.46 -16.26 -1.22
C ASP A 61 9.21 -16.32 -2.12
N THR A 62 8.03 -16.33 -1.49
CA THR A 62 6.76 -16.25 -2.23
C THR A 62 6.53 -14.82 -2.72
N LYS A 63 6.80 -14.59 -4.01
CA LYS A 63 6.50 -13.31 -4.68
C LYS A 63 5.02 -12.99 -4.58
N SER A 64 4.71 -11.73 -4.31
CA SER A 64 3.31 -11.24 -4.23
C SER A 64 2.54 -11.55 -5.51
N GLN A 65 3.19 -11.54 -6.67
CA GLN A 65 2.54 -11.91 -7.93
C GLN A 65 2.13 -13.37 -8.02
N ASP A 66 2.92 -14.28 -7.44
CA ASP A 66 2.61 -15.71 -7.46
C ASP A 66 1.54 -16.04 -6.43
N TYR A 67 1.52 -15.33 -5.29
CA TYR A 67 0.42 -15.37 -4.35
C TYR A 67 -0.91 -14.92 -4.97
N LEU A 68 -0.92 -13.82 -5.73
CA LEU A 68 -2.12 -13.34 -6.42
C LEU A 68 -2.64 -14.31 -7.50
N LYS A 69 -1.77 -15.13 -8.09
CA LYS A 69 -2.17 -16.17 -9.06
C LYS A 69 -2.77 -17.39 -8.38
N THR A 70 -2.42 -17.67 -7.12
CA THR A 70 -2.90 -18.83 -6.37
C THR A 70 -4.15 -18.54 -5.55
N ILE A 71 -4.55 -17.27 -5.39
CA ILE A 71 -5.86 -16.92 -4.84
C ILE A 71 -6.95 -17.48 -5.76
N LYS A 72 -7.66 -18.49 -5.26
CA LYS A 72 -8.79 -19.09 -5.97
C LYS A 72 -9.92 -18.06 -6.09
N LYS A 73 -10.83 -18.24 -7.05
CA LYS A 73 -11.93 -17.30 -7.37
C LYS A 73 -12.85 -16.98 -6.17
N ASP A 74 -12.75 -17.80 -5.14
CA ASP A 74 -13.41 -17.82 -3.83
C ASP A 74 -12.70 -16.96 -2.76
N GLY A 75 -11.59 -16.30 -3.08
CA GLY A 75 -10.87 -15.38 -2.18
C GLY A 75 -10.10 -16.09 -1.06
N VAL A 76 -10.02 -17.42 -1.10
CA VAL A 76 -9.25 -18.23 -0.16
C VAL A 76 -7.81 -18.32 -0.67
N ALA A 77 -6.87 -17.83 0.14
CA ALA A 77 -5.45 -18.03 -0.07
C ALA A 77 -5.09 -19.53 0.00
N PRO A 78 -4.04 -19.99 -0.70
CA PRO A 78 -3.54 -21.35 -0.53
C PRO A 78 -3.10 -21.65 0.91
#